data_AF-A0A3C0PG45-F1
#
_entry.id   AF-A0A3C0PG45-F1
#
_cell.length_a   1.000
_cell.length_b   1.000
_cell.length_c   1.000
_cell.angle_alpha   90.00
_cell.angle_beta   90.00
_cell.angle_gamma   90.00
#
_symmetry.space_group_name_H-M   'P 1'
#
loop_
_entity.id
_entity.type
_entity.pdbx_description
1 polymer ?
#
loop_
_entity_poly.entity_id
_entity_poly.type
_entity_poly.pdbx_seq_one_letter_code
_entity_poly.pdbx_strand_id
1 'polypeptide(L)' 'MTLDEVRTKGLRILSRELGPYNYVRFLQQFEHGKGDYTKEHEQLLNNLSVGDIGKALKNKRQPNTATKVVA' A
#
# COMPACT_ATOMS: atom_id res chain seq x y z
N MET A 1 -9.38 -13.59 -27.66
CA MET A 1 -8.65 -12.95 -26.56
C MET A 1 -7.17 -13.05 -26.84
N THR A 2 -6.43 -11.95 -26.75
CA THR A 2 -4.96 -11.93 -26.81
C THR A 2 -4.37 -12.48 -25.51
N LEU A 3 -3.06 -12.78 -25.52
CA LEU A 3 -2.36 -13.20 -24.29
C LEU A 3 -2.44 -12.14 -23.19
N ASP A 4 -2.37 -10.87 -23.57
CA ASP A 4 -2.50 -9.75 -22.63
C ASP A 4 -3.92 -9.67 -22.04
N GLU A 5 -4.95 -9.86 -22.87
CA GLU A 5 -6.33 -9.88 -22.41
C GLU A 5 -6.60 -11.04 -21.44
N VAL A 6 -6.03 -12.22 -21.70
CA VAL A 6 -6.11 -13.37 -20.78
C VAL A 6 -5.41 -13.06 -19.46
N ARG A 7 -4.20 -12.49 -19.52
CA ARG A 7 -3.44 -12.11 -18.33
C ARG A 7 -4.18 -11.08 -17.50
N THR A 8 -4.63 -9.98 -18.10
CA THR A 8 -5.38 -8.91 -17.43
C THR A 8 -6.67 -9.42 -16.81
N LYS A 9 -7.41 -10.28 -17.52
CA LYS A 9 -8.64 -10.88 -16.99
C LYS A 9 -8.36 -11.81 -15.81
N GLY A 10 -7.32 -12.64 -15.90
CA GLY A 10 -6.90 -13.54 -14.81
C GLY A 10 -6.48 -12.78 -13.55
N LEU A 11 -5.64 -11.75 -13.69
CA LEU A 11 -5.20 -10.91 -12.57
C LEU A 11 -6.37 -10.22 -11.86
N ARG A 12 -7.36 -9.74 -12.62
CA ARG A 12 -8.56 -9.11 -12.06
C ARG A 12 -9.40 -10.08 -11.22
N ILE A 13 -9.57 -11.31 -11.69
CA ILE A 13 -10.31 -12.35 -10.95
C ILE A 13 -9.56 -12.70 -9.67
N LEU A 14 -8.26 -12.96 -9.77
CA LEU A 14 -7.42 -13.30 -8.61
C LEU A 14 -7.43 -12.19 -7.55
N SER A 15 -7.31 -10.93 -7.99
CA SER A 15 -7.38 -9.77 -7.09
C SER A 15 -8.71 -9.70 -6.33
N ARG A 16 -9.83 -10.01 -7.00
CA ARG A 16 -11.17 -10.01 -6.39
C ARG A 16 -11.34 -11.13 -5.37
N GLU A 17 -10.92 -12.35 -5.71
CA GLU A 17 -11.18 -13.54 -4.89
C GLU A 17 -10.20 -13.69 -3.72
N LEU A 18 -8.94 -13.30 -3.90
CA LEU A 18 -7.90 -13.44 -2.86
C LEU A 18 -7.86 -12.24 -1.91
N GLY A 19 -8.35 -11.09 -2.36
CA GLY A 19 -8.13 -9.81 -1.70
C GLY A 19 -6.67 -9.32 -1.85
N PRO A 20 -6.40 -8.06 -1.49
CA PRO A 20 -5.13 -7.38 -1.83
C PRO A 20 -3.90 -8.05 -1.21
N TYR A 21 -4.00 -8.55 0.02
CA TYR A 21 -2.86 -9.16 0.72
C TYR A 21 -2.42 -10.48 0.06
N ASN A 22 -3.36 -11.42 -0.10
CA ASN A 22 -3.06 -12.72 -0.69
C ASN A 22 -2.77 -12.62 -2.19
N TYR A 23 -3.36 -11.65 -2.89
CA TYR A 23 -3.04 -11.35 -4.29
C TYR A 23 -1.56 -10.96 -4.47
N VAL A 24 -1.03 -10.08 -3.64
CA VAL A 24 0.40 -9.70 -3.68
C VAL A 24 1.30 -10.91 -3.39
N ARG A 25 0.94 -11.73 -2.40
CA ARG A 25 1.68 -12.98 -2.09
C ARG A 25 1.66 -13.95 -3.27
N PHE A 26 0.53 -14.10 -3.93
CA PHE A 26 0.42 -14.93 -5.14
C PHE A 26 1.35 -14.44 -6.25
N LEU A 27 1.37 -13.13 -6.53
CA LEU A 27 2.28 -12.58 -7.53
C LEU A 27 3.76 -12.84 -7.21
N GLN A 28 4.14 -12.71 -5.93
CA GLN A 28 5.50 -12.97 -5.45
C GLN A 28 5.97 -14.42 -5.65
N GLN A 29 5.06 -15.39 -5.86
CA GLN A 29 5.43 -16.79 -6.13
C GLN A 29 5.92 -17.02 -7.56
N PHE A 30 5.45 -16.20 -8.50
CA PHE A 30 5.69 -16.40 -9.94
C PHE A 30 6.55 -15.30 -10.55
N GLU A 31 6.51 -14.10 -9.98
CA GLU A 31 7.34 -12.99 -10.41
C GLU A 31 8.59 -12.92 -9.55
N HIS A 32 9.76 -12.99 -10.20
CA HIS A 32 10.99 -12.55 -9.58
C HIS A 32 10.85 -11.03 -9.40
N GLY A 33 10.46 -10.61 -8.19
CA GLY A 33 10.33 -9.20 -7.85
C GLY A 33 11.57 -8.44 -8.33
N LYS A 34 11.36 -7.30 -8.97
CA LYS A 34 12.44 -6.37 -9.31
C LYS A 34 12.53 -5.32 -8.21
N GLY A 35 13.74 -4.90 -7.89
CA GLY A 35 14.01 -3.96 -6.80
C GLY A 35 14.47 -4.66 -5.53
N ASP A 36 15.09 -3.89 -4.65
CA ASP A 36 15.55 -4.36 -3.34
C ASP A 36 14.63 -3.75 -2.29
N TYR A 37 13.48 -4.40 -2.06
CA TYR A 37 12.48 -3.92 -1.12
C TYR A 37 13.09 -3.66 0.26
N THR A 38 14.07 -4.48 0.68
CA THR A 38 14.77 -4.27 1.94
C THR A 38 15.50 -2.93 1.96
N LYS A 39 16.30 -2.62 0.92
CA LYS A 39 16.98 -1.33 0.82
C LYS A 39 16.01 -0.15 0.67
N GLU A 40 14.98 -0.30 -0.14
CA GLU A 40 13.97 0.75 -0.35
C GLU A 40 13.18 1.02 0.94
N HIS A 41 12.85 -0.02 1.69
CA HIS A 41 12.17 0.06 2.99
C HIS A 41 13.07 0.69 4.06
N GLU A 42 14.35 0.32 4.11
CA GLU A 42 15.35 0.97 4.98
C GLU A 42 15.46 2.46 4.68
N GLN A 43 15.56 2.86 3.41
CA GLN A 43 15.61 4.28 3.03
C GLN A 43 14.35 5.06 3.47
N LEU A 44 13.18 4.43 3.37
CA LEU A 44 11.91 5.08 3.72
C LEU A 44 11.69 5.19 5.24
N LEU A 45 12.17 4.22 6.03
CA LEU A 45 11.80 4.07 7.43
C LEU A 45 12.94 4.28 8.43
N ASN A 46 14.20 4.39 8.01
CA ASN A 46 15.34 4.60 8.92
C ASN A 46 15.18 5.84 9.82
N ASN A 47 14.35 6.80 9.42
CA ASN A 47 14.12 8.05 10.16
C ASN A 47 12.75 8.10 10.87
N LEU A 48 11.97 7.01 10.86
CA LEU A 48 10.60 6.96 11.38
C LEU A 48 10.47 5.88 12.44
N SER A 49 10.33 6.28 13.70
CA SER A 49 9.96 5.34 14.75
C SER A 49 8.47 5.01 14.70
N VAL A 50 8.10 3.84 15.26
CA VAL A 50 6.68 3.48 15.47
C VAL A 50 5.96 4.55 16.29
N GLY A 51 6.65 5.22 17.22
CA GLY A 51 6.13 6.33 17.99
C GLY A 51 5.79 7.55 17.12
N ASP A 52 6.62 7.86 16.12
CA ASP A 52 6.41 8.98 15.20
C ASP A 52 5.24 8.72 14.25
N ILE A 53 5.11 7.48 13.78
CA ILE A 53 3.95 7.03 13.01
C ILE A 53 2.67 7.16 13.86
N GLY A 54 2.72 6.72 15.12
CA GLY A 54 1.60 6.85 16.06
C GLY A 54 1.18 8.31 16.29
N LYS A 55 2.14 9.22 16.45
CA LYS A 55 1.88 10.67 16.59
C LYS A 55 1.26 11.25 15.31
N ALA A 56 1.79 10.90 14.14
CA ALA A 56 1.25 11.37 12.85
C ALA A 56 -0.20 10.92 12.63
N LEU A 57 -0.52 9.67 12.98
CA LEU A 57 -1.88 9.13 12.90
C LEU A 57 -2.84 9.83 13.88
N LYS A 58 -2.39 10.13 15.11
CA LYS A 58 -3.19 10.90 16.07
C LYS A 58 -3.44 12.33 15.58
N ASN A 59 -2.42 13.00 15.04
CA ASN A 59 -2.53 14.37 14.54
C ASN A 59 -3.46 14.46 13.32
N LYS A 60 -3.44 13.48 12.40
CA LYS A 60 -4.40 13.41 11.29
C LYS A 60 -5.85 13.16 11.72
N ARG A 61 -6.07 12.59 12.89
CA ARG A 61 -7.40 12.31 13.45
C ARG A 61 -7.95 13.46 14.30
N GLN A 62 -7.14 14.48 14.60
CA GLN A 62 -7.65 15.69 15.22
C GLN A 62 -8.40 16.50 14.16
N PRO A 63 -9.71 16.76 14.34
CA PRO A 63 -10.45 17.60 13.41
C PRO A 63 -9.82 19.00 13.42
N ASN A 64 -9.47 19.49 12.24
CA ASN A 64 -8.99 20.86 12.05
C ASN A 64 -10.09 21.82 12.55
N THR A 65 -9.97 22.29 13.80
CA THR A 65 -10.99 23.13 14.45
C THR A 65 -10.80 24.61 14.10
N ALA A 66 -10.21 24.90 12.92
CA ALA A 66 -9.87 26.25 12.46
C ALA A 66 -10.81 26.76 11.34
N THR A 67 -12.10 26.40 11.38
CA THR A 67 -13.12 26.99 10.47
C THR A 67 -14.43 27.30 11.18
N LYS A 68 -14.37 27.79 12.42
CA LYS A 68 -15.58 28.22 13.14
C LYS A 68 -15.43 29.54 13.90
N VAL A 69 -14.93 30.57 13.21
CA VAL A 69 -15.22 32.00 13.47
C VAL A 69 -14.95 32.65 12.11
N VAL A 70 -15.94 33.03 11.31
CA VAL A 70 -16.68 34.30 11.43
C VAL A 70 -18.10 34.06 10.87
N ALA A 71 -19.09 34.30 11.73
CA ALA A 71 -20.45 34.64 11.33
C ALA A 71 -20.56 36.17 11.31
#